data_AF-X0UP38-F1
#
_entry.id   AF-X0UP38-F1
#
_cell.length_a   1.000
_cell.length_b   1.000
_cell.length_c   1.000
_cell.angle_alpha   90.00
_cell.angle_beta   90.00
_cell.angle_gamma   90.00
#
_symmetry.space_group_name_H-M   'P 1'
#
loop_
_entity.id
_entity.type
_entity.pdbx_description
1 polymer ?
#
loop_
_entity_poly.entity_id
_entity_poly.type
_entity_poly.pdbx_seq_one_letter_code
_entity_poly.pdbx_strand_id
1 'polypeptide(L)'
;AGIRPWDWDGATQKAKDLVASAVARARFLQPQEEMTVPVTKRALVIGGGVAGIEAAIELGDAGHEVVLVEKEPTIGGIMAQLDKTYPTMDCSI
;
A
#
# COMPACT_ATOMS: atom_id res chain seq x y z
N ALA A 1 3.95 -28.09 10.22
CA ALA A 1 2.98 -28.14 11.32
C ALA A 1 1.88 -27.10 11.10
N GLY A 2 0.71 -27.53 10.64
CA GLY A 2 -0.45 -26.66 10.38
C GLY A 2 -1.08 -26.08 11.66
N ILE A 3 -1.95 -25.09 11.51
CA ILE A 3 -2.73 -24.51 12.61
C ILE A 3 -3.95 -25.40 12.83
N ARG A 4 -4.12 -25.94 14.05
CA ARG A 4 -5.30 -26.71 14.47
C ARG A 4 -6.03 -25.93 15.58
N PRO A 5 -7.21 -25.35 15.32
CA PRO A 5 -7.87 -24.44 16.26
C PRO A 5 -8.28 -25.06 17.60
N TRP A 6 -8.52 -26.37 17.64
CA TRP A 6 -9.03 -27.10 18.82
C TRP A 6 -7.96 -27.90 19.58
N ASP A 7 -6.69 -27.77 19.18
CA ASP A 7 -5.54 -28.46 19.79
C ASP A 7 -4.77 -27.48 20.69
N TRP A 8 -5.35 -27.16 21.85
CA TRP A 8 -4.81 -26.14 22.77
C TRP A 8 -3.43 -26.48 23.31
N ASP A 9 -3.21 -27.75 23.64
CA ASP A 9 -1.94 -28.24 24.16
C ASP A 9 -0.86 -28.21 23.08
N GLY A 10 -1.17 -28.68 21.86
CA GLY A 10 -0.27 -28.61 20.72
C GLY A 10 0.03 -27.18 20.28
N ALA A 11 -0.96 -26.29 20.34
CA ALA A 11 -0.79 -24.86 20.07
C ALA A 11 0.12 -24.19 21.12
N THR A 12 -0.06 -24.52 22.39
CA THR A 12 0.78 -24.00 23.49
C THR A 12 2.22 -24.47 23.36
N GLN A 13 2.44 -25.74 23.02
CA GLN A 13 3.78 -26.27 22.81
C GLN A 13 4.47 -25.60 21.62
N LYS A 14 3.77 -25.47 20.49
CA LYS A 14 4.28 -24.76 19.31
C LYS A 14 4.64 -23.30 19.64
N ALA A 15 3.83 -22.62 20.45
CA ALA A 15 4.12 -21.24 20.87
C ALA A 15 5.41 -21.17 21.71
N LYS A 16 5.60 -22.10 22.66
CA LYS A 16 6.84 -22.21 23.44
C LYS A 16 8.06 -22.41 22.53
N ASP A 17 7.95 -23.29 21.54
CA ASP A 17 9.04 -23.59 20.62
C ASP A 17 9.40 -22.39 19.72
N LEU A 18 8.39 -21.64 19.26
CA LEU A 18 8.59 -20.40 18.49
C LEU A 18 9.29 -19.32 19.32
N VAL A 19 8.85 -19.13 20.57
CA VAL A 19 9.48 -18.17 21.49
C VAL A 19 10.92 -18.59 21.80
N ALA A 20 11.16 -19.87 22.10
CA ALA A 20 12.50 -20.39 22.36
C ALA A 20 13.43 -20.18 21.16
N SER A 21 12.94 -20.42 19.94
CA SER A 21 13.67 -20.18 18.69
C SER A 21 13.97 -18.69 18.48
N ALA A 22 13.01 -17.81 18.76
CA ALA A 22 13.19 -16.37 18.67
C ALA A 22 14.23 -15.85 19.68
N VAL A 23 14.18 -16.32 20.93
CA VAL A 23 15.16 -16.00 21.98
C VAL A 23 16.55 -16.52 21.60
N ALA A 24 16.65 -17.74 21.07
CA ALA A 24 17.91 -18.31 20.62
C ALA A 24 18.56 -17.45 19.52
N ARG A 25 17.77 -16.95 18.56
CA ARG A 25 18.24 -16.01 17.53
C ARG A 25 18.60 -14.64 18.10
N ALA A 26 17.80 -14.12 19.04
CA ALA A 26 18.01 -12.82 19.66
C ALA A 26 19.39 -12.69 20.34
N ARG A 27 19.91 -13.80 20.89
CA ARG A 27 21.24 -13.85 21.53
C ARG A 27 22.41 -13.53 20.59
N PHE A 28 22.21 -13.65 19.28
CA PHE A 28 23.24 -13.40 18.26
C PHE A 28 22.93 -12.15 17.41
N LEU A 29 21.93 -11.35 17.78
CA LEU A 29 21.66 -10.10 17.09
C LEU A 29 22.82 -9.13 17.30
N GLN A 30 23.21 -8.48 16.21
CA GLN A 30 24.19 -7.41 16.22
C GLN A 30 23.45 -6.08 16.06
N PRO A 31 23.97 -4.98 16.64
CA PRO A 31 23.47 -3.65 16.33
C PRO A 31 23.52 -3.41 14.82
N GLN A 32 22.40 -3.01 14.24
CA GLN A 32 22.34 -2.59 12.84
C GLN A 32 22.26 -1.08 12.80
N GLU A 33 23.11 -0.45 12.00
CA GLU A 33 22.97 0.97 11.74
C GLU A 33 21.80 1.21 10.80
N GLU A 34 20.96 2.18 11.14
CA GLU A 34 19.87 2.61 10.29
C GLU A 34 20.44 3.30 9.04
N MET A 35 20.15 2.75 7.88
CA MET A 35 20.54 3.38 6.62
C MET A 35 19.61 4.54 6.31
N THR A 36 20.14 5.76 6.26
CA THR A 36 19.43 6.90 5.70
C THR A 36 19.68 6.95 4.20
N VAL A 37 18.61 6.88 3.41
CA VAL A 37 18.68 7.07 1.96
C VAL A 37 17.99 8.38 1.58
N PRO A 38 18.58 9.19 0.67
CA PRO A 38 17.95 10.41 0.21
C PRO A 38 16.66 10.07 -0.57
N VAL A 39 15.59 10.78 -0.28
CA VAL A 39 14.30 10.64 -0.97
C VAL A 39 14.14 11.77 -1.97
N THR A 40 13.99 11.44 -3.25
CA THR A 40 13.63 12.41 -4.29
C THR A 40 12.22 12.91 -4.01
N LYS A 41 12.05 14.24 -3.87
CA LYS A 41 10.75 14.88 -3.58
C LYS A 41 9.86 14.99 -4.84
N ARG A 42 9.62 13.85 -5.49
CA ARG A 42 8.80 13.72 -6.70
C ARG A 42 7.98 12.44 -6.62
N ALA A 43 6.73 12.51 -7.05
CA ALA A 43 5.83 11.38 -7.11
C ALA A 43 5.57 10.93 -8.57
N LEU A 44 5.32 9.64 -8.74
CA LEU A 44 4.82 9.05 -9.98
C LEU A 44 3.47 8.40 -9.69
N VAL A 45 2.44 8.84 -10.38
CA VAL A 45 1.10 8.26 -10.35
C VAL A 45 0.88 7.49 -11.65
N ILE A 46 0.48 6.22 -11.54
CA ILE A 46 0.22 5.34 -12.68
C ILE A 46 -1.28 5.07 -12.74
N GLY A 47 -1.91 5.48 -13.84
CA GLY A 47 -3.34 5.43 -14.08
C GLY A 47 -4.00 6.80 -13.86
N GLY A 48 -4.55 7.38 -14.92
CA GLY A 48 -5.30 8.63 -14.96
C GLY A 48 -6.80 8.43 -14.78
N GLY A 49 -7.25 7.47 -13.98
CA GLY A 49 -8.64 7.40 -13.53
C GLY A 49 -8.93 8.41 -12.41
N VAL A 50 -10.18 8.50 -11.94
CA VAL A 50 -10.60 9.44 -10.88
C VAL A 50 -9.68 9.41 -9.65
N ALA A 51 -9.28 8.23 -9.19
CA ALA A 51 -8.39 8.09 -8.03
C ALA A 51 -6.96 8.60 -8.30
N GLY A 52 -6.42 8.38 -9.50
CA GLY A 52 -5.07 8.82 -9.85
C GLY A 52 -5.00 10.31 -10.14
N ILE A 53 -6.06 10.87 -10.73
CA ILE A 53 -6.22 12.32 -10.91
C ILE A 53 -6.23 13.00 -9.54
N GLU A 54 -7.06 12.54 -8.61
CA GLU A 54 -7.15 13.12 -7.27
C GLU A 54 -5.82 13.02 -6.52
N ALA A 55 -5.19 11.85 -6.53
CA ALA A 55 -3.89 11.66 -5.90
C ALA A 55 -2.82 12.61 -6.48
N ALA A 56 -2.84 12.86 -7.80
CA ALA A 56 -1.90 13.77 -8.43
C ALA A 56 -2.16 15.23 -8.04
N ILE A 57 -3.44 15.63 -7.89
CA ILE A 57 -3.83 16.97 -7.45
C ILE A 57 -3.39 17.19 -5.99
N GLU A 58 -3.75 16.28 -5.07
CA GLU A 58 -3.40 16.41 -3.66
C GLU A 58 -1.87 16.49 -3.44
N LEU A 59 -1.11 15.67 -4.18
CA LEU A 59 0.35 15.71 -4.13
C LEU A 59 0.93 17.00 -4.72
N GLY A 60 0.33 17.52 -5.80
CA GLY A 60 0.70 18.81 -6.39
C GLY A 60 0.43 19.98 -5.46
N ASP A 61 -0.74 20.00 -4.80
CA ASP A 61 -1.14 21.01 -3.83
C ASP A 61 -0.27 20.98 -2.57
N ALA A 62 0.21 19.79 -2.18
CA ALA A 62 1.22 19.62 -1.14
C ALA A 62 2.63 20.10 -1.55
N GLY A 63 2.82 20.54 -2.80
CA GLY A 63 4.07 21.10 -3.31
C GLY A 63 5.06 20.07 -3.83
N HIS A 64 4.60 18.85 -4.15
CA HIS A 64 5.44 17.83 -4.78
C HIS A 64 5.38 17.92 -6.31
N GLU A 65 6.51 17.67 -6.98
CA GLU A 65 6.48 17.44 -8.42
C GLU A 65 5.81 16.09 -8.68
N VAL A 66 4.81 16.03 -9.56
CA VAL A 66 4.06 14.82 -9.86
C VAL A 66 4.10 14.51 -11.35
N VAL A 67 4.35 13.25 -11.68
CA VAL A 67 4.18 12.71 -13.03
C VAL A 67 2.97 11.79 -13.01
N LEU A 68 1.97 12.05 -13.85
CA LEU A 68 0.85 11.15 -14.09
C LEU A 68 1.06 10.42 -15.43
N VAL A 69 1.06 9.09 -15.41
CA VAL A 69 1.17 8.25 -16.61
C VAL A 69 -0.12 7.47 -16.80
N GLU A 70 -0.80 7.69 -17.92
CA GLU A 70 -1.97 6.92 -18.34
C GLU A 70 -1.61 6.09 -19.58
N LYS A 71 -2.17 4.88 -19.66
CA LYS A 71 -1.95 3.95 -20.76
C LYS A 71 -2.75 4.38 -21.99
N GLU A 72 -4.00 4.78 -21.79
CA GLU A 72 -4.89 5.19 -22.87
C GLU A 72 -4.61 6.64 -23.31
N PRO A 73 -5.05 7.06 -24.52
CA PRO A 73 -4.81 8.42 -25.01
C PRO A 73 -5.48 9.53 -24.18
N THR A 74 -6.43 9.17 -23.31
CA THR A 74 -7.22 10.11 -22.51
C THR A 74 -7.30 9.66 -21.05
N ILE A 75 -7.29 10.62 -20.14
CA ILE A 75 -7.56 10.42 -18.71
C ILE A 75 -9.08 10.35 -18.44
N GLY A 76 -9.46 10.00 -17.21
CA GLY A 76 -10.83 9.86 -16.72
C GLY A 76 -11.21 8.42 -16.37
N GLY A 77 -10.51 7.43 -16.92
CA GLY A 77 -10.73 6.00 -16.63
C GLY A 77 -12.18 5.56 -16.91
N ILE A 78 -12.73 4.70 -16.04
CA ILE A 78 -14.11 4.20 -16.17
C ILE A 78 -15.13 5.34 -15.97
N MET A 79 -14.83 6.32 -15.14
CA MET A 79 -15.77 7.41 -14.82
C MET A 79 -16.15 8.22 -16.06
N ALA A 80 -15.19 8.47 -16.96
CA ALA A 80 -15.46 9.14 -18.23
C ALA A 80 -16.37 8.35 -19.20
N GLN A 81 -16.61 7.06 -18.95
CA GLN A 81 -17.49 6.21 -19.76
C GLN A 81 -18.92 6.15 -19.20
N LEU A 82 -19.15 6.65 -17.99
CA LEU A 82 -20.46 6.65 -17.34
C LEU A 82 -21.26 7.88 -17.77
N ASP A 83 -22.56 7.72 -18.01
CA ASP A 83 -23.44 8.86 -18.30
C ASP A 83 -23.76 9.67 -17.04
N LYS A 84 -24.07 8.97 -15.94
CA LYS A 84 -24.41 9.58 -14.65
C LYS A 84 -23.79 8.86 -13.46
N THR A 85 -23.53 9.63 -12.41
CA THR A 85 -23.00 9.11 -11.14
C THR A 85 -24.10 9.07 -10.07
N TYR A 86 -24.31 7.90 -9.48
CA TYR A 86 -25.22 7.75 -8.34
C TYR A 86 -24.53 8.25 -7.05
N PRO A 87 -25.21 8.90 -6.08
CA PRO A 87 -26.66 9.13 -5.98
C PRO A 87 -27.16 10.45 -6.58
N THR A 88 -26.28 11.40 -6.88
CA THR A 88 -26.66 12.77 -7.27
C THR A 88 -27.20 12.85 -8.70
N MET A 89 -26.93 11.83 -9.53
CA MET A 89 -27.31 11.75 -10.94
C MET A 89 -26.66 12.86 -11.78
N ASP A 90 -25.50 13.34 -11.35
CA ASP A 90 -24.68 14.30 -12.07
C ASP A 90 -23.98 13.63 -13.26
N CYS A 91 -23.68 14.43 -14.29
CA CYS A 91 -22.85 14.00 -15.42
C CYS A 91 -21.45 13.63 -14.93
N SER A 92 -20.88 12.56 -15.47
CA SER A 92 -19.63 11.99 -14.97
C SER A 92 -18.37 12.74 -15.43
N ILE A 93 -18.43 13.45 -16.55
CA ILE A 93 -17.38 14.35 -17.05
C ILE A 93 -18.00 15.52 -17.83
#